data_AF-A0A3S1E3Q4-F1
#
_entry.id   AF-A0A3S1E3Q4-F1
#
_cell.length_a   1.000
_cell.length_b   1.000
_cell.length_c   1.000
_cell.angle_alpha   90.00
_cell.angle_beta   90.00
_cell.angle_gamma   90.00
#
_symmetry.space_group_name_H-M   'P 1'
#
loop_
_entity.id
_entity.type
_entity.pdbx_description
1 polymer ?
#
loop_
_entity_poly.entity_id
_entity_poly.type
_entity_poly.pdbx_seq_one_letter_code
_entity_poly.pdbx_strand_id
1 'polypeptide(L)'
;HSDQPGHLEPQGRGGAFPKVSPIIHIKQSSMNKGGHWPFIAAYNKDGRITPEKFLETVRRGGGGDNEICLELSFREREPIDHQVVAMIRESVDYWAPFIETGRAALLPKAG
;
A
#
# COMPACT_ATOMS: atom_id res chain seq x y z
N HIS A 1 -3.09 -15.31 -18.70
CA HIS A 1 -1.69 -14.90 -18.88
C HIS A 1 -1.48 -13.57 -18.20
N SER A 2 -0.86 -13.57 -17.02
CA SER A 2 -0.62 -12.34 -16.25
C SER A 2 0.69 -12.47 -15.45
N ASP A 3 1.75 -12.87 -16.13
CA ASP A 3 3.13 -12.65 -15.67
C ASP A 3 3.63 -11.41 -16.42
N GLN A 4 3.42 -10.23 -15.85
CA GLN A 4 4.20 -9.05 -16.25
C GLN A 4 5.20 -8.72 -15.13
N PRO A 5 6.46 -9.15 -15.27
CA PRO A 5 7.53 -8.75 -14.38
C PRO A 5 7.93 -7.32 -14.75
N GLY A 6 7.46 -6.34 -13.98
CA GLY A 6 7.82 -4.93 -14.23
C GLY A 6 7.37 -3.91 -13.18
N HIS A 7 6.65 -4.32 -12.14
CA HIS A 7 6.05 -3.34 -11.21
C HIS A 7 6.98 -2.82 -10.11
N LEU A 8 8.28 -3.15 -10.17
CA LEU A 8 9.26 -2.73 -9.16
C LEU A 8 10.54 -2.10 -9.75
N GLU A 9 10.61 -1.92 -11.06
CA GLU A 9 11.70 -1.19 -11.69
C GLU A 9 11.11 0.05 -12.40
N PRO A 10 11.44 1.29 -11.99
CA PRO A 10 11.06 2.49 -12.72
C PRO A 10 11.92 2.65 -13.99
N GLN A 11 12.08 1.58 -14.77
CA GLN A 11 12.85 1.56 -16.01
C GLN A 11 11.89 1.31 -17.16
N GLY A 12 11.12 2.34 -17.55
CA GLY A 12 10.25 2.25 -18.74
C GLY A 12 9.22 3.37 -18.91
N ARG A 13 8.77 4.03 -17.84
CA ARG A 13 8.07 5.32 -17.92
C ARG A 13 8.93 6.38 -17.26
N GLY A 14 9.51 7.26 -18.08
CA GLY A 14 10.40 8.33 -17.62
C GLY A 14 9.78 9.12 -16.46
N GLY A 15 10.41 9.05 -15.29
CA GLY A 15 10.46 10.07 -14.23
C GLY A 15 9.19 10.75 -13.72
N ALA A 16 7.97 10.33 -14.08
CA ALA A 16 6.78 11.17 -13.88
C ALA A 16 5.49 10.43 -13.48
N PHE A 17 5.52 9.13 -13.17
CA PHE A 17 4.28 8.43 -12.78
C PHE A 17 3.55 9.10 -11.60
N PRO A 18 4.22 9.49 -10.50
CA PRO A 18 3.56 10.21 -9.41
C PRO A 18 2.95 11.55 -9.84
N LYS A 19 3.51 12.26 -10.83
CA LYS A 19 2.97 13.54 -11.31
C LYS A 19 1.66 13.40 -12.09
N VAL A 20 1.41 12.22 -12.66
CA VAL A 20 0.22 11.96 -13.49
C VAL A 20 -0.76 10.99 -12.83
N SER A 21 -0.47 10.55 -11.60
CA SER A 21 -1.30 9.64 -10.81
C SER A 21 -1.63 10.27 -9.46
N PRO A 22 -2.68 11.12 -9.37
CA PRO A 22 -3.08 11.76 -8.12
C PRO A 22 -3.33 10.75 -7.00
N ILE A 23 -3.88 9.58 -7.34
CA ILE A 23 -4.05 8.45 -6.44
C ILE A 23 -3.08 7.35 -6.87
N ILE A 24 -2.33 6.78 -5.93
CA ILE A 24 -1.41 5.66 -6.15
C ILE A 24 -1.90 4.47 -5.33
N HIS A 25 -2.28 3.40 -6.02
CA HIS A 25 -2.69 2.16 -5.38
C HIS A 25 -1.46 1.36 -4.94
N ILE A 26 -1.49 0.86 -3.71
CA ILE A 26 -0.43 0.02 -3.16
C ILE A 26 -1.01 -1.28 -2.59
N LYS A 27 -0.23 -2.34 -2.76
CA LYS A 27 -0.51 -3.68 -2.24
C LYS A 27 0.79 -4.35 -1.85
N GLN A 28 0.78 -5.18 -0.82
CA GLN A 28 1.96 -5.95 -0.48
C GLN A 28 2.18 -7.05 -1.52
N SER A 29 3.44 -7.35 -1.84
CA SER A 29 3.81 -8.41 -2.78
C SER A 29 4.90 -9.30 -2.19
N SER A 30 4.83 -10.61 -2.45
CA SER A 30 5.82 -11.59 -1.98
C SER A 30 6.64 -12.14 -3.14
N MET A 31 7.78 -12.79 -2.83
CA MET A 31 8.70 -13.34 -3.83
C MET A 31 8.07 -14.36 -4.77
N ASN A 32 7.08 -15.12 -4.28
CA ASN A 32 6.60 -16.33 -4.93
C ASN A 32 5.16 -16.23 -5.46
N LYS A 33 4.41 -15.15 -5.17
CA LYS A 33 3.00 -15.00 -5.58
C LYS A 33 2.61 -13.52 -5.78
N GLY A 34 2.01 -13.22 -6.93
CA GLY A 34 1.45 -11.89 -7.26
C GLY A 34 0.09 -11.59 -6.61
N GLY A 35 -0.07 -11.88 -5.31
CA GLY A 35 -1.32 -11.57 -4.59
C GLY A 35 -1.41 -10.10 -4.17
N HIS A 36 -2.63 -9.58 -4.04
CA HIS A 36 -2.92 -8.24 -3.52
C HIS A 36 -2.98 -8.30 -1.99
N TRP A 37 -1.82 -8.49 -1.36
CA TRP A 37 -1.75 -8.80 0.06
C TRP A 37 -1.94 -7.56 0.94
N PRO A 38 -2.59 -7.68 2.12
CA PRO A 38 -2.60 -6.63 3.13
C PRO A 38 -1.23 -6.42 3.77
N PHE A 39 -1.03 -5.25 4.37
CA PHE A 39 0.21 -4.85 5.03
C PHE A 39 0.23 -5.30 6.49
N ILE A 40 0.08 -6.61 6.72
CA ILE A 40 0.14 -7.23 8.05
C ILE A 40 1.51 -7.88 8.29
N ALA A 41 1.89 -8.10 9.57
CA ALA A 41 3.17 -8.67 9.97
C ALA A 41 3.51 -9.97 9.21
N ALA A 42 2.53 -10.85 9.01
CA ALA A 42 2.71 -12.10 8.28
C ALA A 42 3.17 -11.90 6.82
N TYR A 43 2.63 -10.90 6.11
CA TYR A 43 3.02 -10.62 4.72
C TYR A 43 4.17 -9.63 4.61
N ASN A 44 4.35 -8.75 5.60
CA ASN A 44 5.44 -7.77 5.63
C ASN A 44 6.80 -8.45 5.88
N LYS A 45 6.83 -9.59 6.58
CA LYS A 45 8.06 -10.35 6.84
C LYS A 45 8.84 -10.69 5.56
N ASP A 46 8.13 -11.15 4.53
CA ASP A 46 8.71 -11.54 3.23
C ASP A 46 8.26 -10.60 2.10
N GLY A 47 7.73 -9.42 2.48
CA GLY A 47 7.15 -8.42 1.59
C GLY A 47 8.21 -7.55 0.92
N ARG A 48 7.91 -7.06 -0.29
CA ARG A 48 8.81 -6.18 -1.06
C ARG A 48 8.52 -4.69 -0.87
N ILE A 49 7.28 -4.34 -0.55
CA ILE A 49 6.85 -2.94 -0.43
C ILE A 49 7.01 -2.50 1.03
N THR A 50 7.95 -1.60 1.26
CA THR A 50 8.18 -0.94 2.56
C THR A 50 7.90 0.56 2.43
N PRO A 51 7.37 1.23 3.47
CA PRO A 51 7.01 2.65 3.41
C PRO A 51 8.16 3.55 2.96
N GLU A 52 9.36 3.35 3.48
CA GLU A 52 10.52 4.19 3.21
C GLU A 52 10.91 4.15 1.73
N LYS A 53 11.12 2.93 1.20
CA LYS A 53 11.47 2.72 -0.22
C LYS A 53 10.38 3.22 -1.17
N PHE A 54 9.11 2.99 -0.81
CA PHE A 54 7.99 3.45 -1.61
C PHE A 54 7.94 4.98 -1.67
N LEU A 55 7.99 5.65 -0.51
CA LEU A 55 7.93 7.11 -0.44
C LEU A 55 9.15 7.78 -1.08
N GLU A 56 10.34 7.18 -0.96
CA GLU A 56 11.52 7.66 -1.69
C GLU A 56 11.30 7.59 -3.21
N THR A 57 10.75 6.47 -3.71
CA THR A 57 10.44 6.29 -5.13
C THR A 57 9.40 7.30 -5.61
N VAL A 58 8.35 7.55 -4.83
CA VAL A 58 7.33 8.56 -5.12
C VAL A 58 7.94 9.97 -5.21
N ARG A 59 8.76 10.36 -4.22
CA ARG A 59 9.44 11.66 -4.22
C ARG A 59 10.40 11.82 -5.40
N ARG A 60 11.18 10.79 -5.73
CA ARG A 60 12.08 10.79 -6.90
C ARG A 60 11.31 10.91 -8.22
N GLY A 61 10.10 10.36 -8.29
CA GLY A 61 9.18 10.54 -9.42
C GLY A 61 8.44 11.89 -9.44
N GLY A 62 8.74 12.78 -8.49
CA GLY A 62 8.17 14.12 -8.37
C GLY A 62 6.77 14.18 -7.76
N GLY A 63 6.37 13.16 -7.00
CA GLY A 63 5.15 13.19 -6.19
C GLY A 63 5.35 13.94 -4.86
N GLY A 64 4.26 14.49 -4.31
CA GLY A 64 4.31 15.28 -3.08
C GLY A 64 3.00 15.32 -2.30
N ASP A 65 1.87 15.34 -2.99
CA ASP A 65 0.51 15.41 -2.44
C ASP A 65 -0.38 14.26 -2.94
N ASN A 66 0.24 13.18 -3.41
CA ASN A 66 -0.47 12.00 -3.87
C ASN A 66 -1.26 11.34 -2.75
N GLU A 67 -2.49 10.94 -3.04
CA GLU A 67 -3.26 10.04 -2.19
C GLU A 67 -2.73 8.61 -2.35
N ILE A 68 -2.46 7.94 -1.23
CA ILE A 68 -2.02 6.55 -1.24
C ILE A 68 -3.20 5.66 -0.85
N CYS A 69 -3.65 4.84 -1.79
CA CYS A 69 -4.83 3.99 -1.63
C CYS A 69 -4.41 2.53 -1.41
N LEU A 70 -4.91 1.89 -0.34
CA LEU A 70 -4.64 0.47 -0.06
C LEU A 70 -5.54 -0.41 -0.94
N GLU A 71 -4.95 -1.15 -1.87
CA GLU A 71 -5.65 -2.11 -2.73
C GLU A 71 -5.47 -3.54 -2.20
N LEU A 72 -6.40 -4.00 -1.37
CA LEU A 72 -6.28 -5.26 -0.63
C LEU A 72 -7.30 -6.28 -1.14
N SER A 73 -6.90 -7.56 -1.23
CA SER A 73 -7.81 -8.66 -1.56
C SER A 73 -7.76 -9.75 -0.51
N PHE A 74 -8.93 -10.33 -0.24
CA PHE A 74 -9.13 -11.34 0.78
C PHE A 74 -9.78 -12.57 0.14
N ARG A 75 -9.40 -13.75 0.61
CA ARG A 75 -10.08 -14.98 0.19
C ARG A 75 -11.40 -15.06 0.94
N GLU A 76 -12.49 -15.30 0.21
CA GLU A 76 -13.84 -15.55 0.73
C GLU A 76 -13.94 -16.96 1.35
N ARG A 77 -13.03 -17.25 2.29
CA ARG A 77 -12.95 -18.54 2.97
C ARG A 77 -12.27 -18.39 4.32
N GLU A 78 -12.73 -19.19 5.26
CA GLU A 78 -12.14 -19.25 6.58
C GLU A 78 -10.69 -19.75 6.59
N PRO A 79 -9.81 -19.17 7.44
CA PRO A 79 -10.14 -18.16 8.45
C PRO A 79 -10.02 -16.71 7.96
N ILE A 80 -9.80 -16.45 6.66
CA ILE A 80 -9.49 -15.11 6.15
C ILE A 80 -10.73 -14.21 6.13
N ASP A 81 -11.90 -14.78 5.83
CA ASP A 81 -13.14 -14.02 5.64
C ASP A 81 -13.55 -13.20 6.88
N HIS A 82 -13.44 -13.78 8.09
CA HIS A 82 -13.75 -13.03 9.32
C HIS A 82 -12.63 -12.08 9.77
N GLN A 83 -11.44 -12.14 9.18
CA GLN A 83 -10.29 -11.33 9.58
C GLN A 83 -10.11 -10.05 8.76
N VAL A 84 -10.92 -9.82 7.72
CA VAL A 84 -10.79 -8.69 6.80
C VAL A 84 -10.64 -7.36 7.52
N VAL A 85 -11.51 -7.06 8.48
CA VAL A 85 -11.47 -5.79 9.23
C VAL A 85 -10.18 -5.67 10.06
N ALA A 86 -9.75 -6.74 10.71
CA ALA A 86 -8.52 -6.74 11.51
C ALA A 86 -7.29 -6.52 10.62
N MET A 87 -7.23 -7.16 9.46
CA MET A 87 -6.13 -7.02 8.50
C MET A 87 -6.09 -5.63 7.85
N ILE A 88 -7.25 -5.04 7.54
CA ILE A 88 -7.34 -3.65 7.06
C ILE A 88 -6.83 -2.69 8.14
N ARG A 89 -7.28 -2.87 9.39
CA ARG A 89 -6.84 -2.04 10.52
C ARG A 89 -5.33 -2.06 10.68
N GLU A 90 -4.74 -3.26 10.73
CA GLU A 90 -3.29 -3.42 10.84
C GLU A 90 -2.56 -2.82 9.64
N SER A 91 -3.12 -2.93 8.43
CA SER A 91 -2.54 -2.29 7.25
C SER A 91 -2.52 -0.76 7.38
N VAL A 92 -3.59 -0.14 7.89
CA VAL A 92 -3.61 1.30 8.16
C VAL A 92 -2.61 1.66 9.27
N ASP A 93 -2.55 0.87 10.36
CA ASP A 93 -1.61 1.08 11.46
C ASP A 93 -0.14 0.99 10.99
N TYR A 94 0.16 0.10 10.04
CA TYR A 94 1.49 -0.04 9.46
C TYR A 94 1.94 1.21 8.70
N TRP A 95 1.02 1.86 7.98
CA TRP A 95 1.31 3.06 7.17
C TRP A 95 1.20 4.38 7.96
N ALA A 96 0.45 4.40 9.06
CA ALA A 96 0.15 5.61 9.83
C ALA A 96 1.39 6.42 10.31
N PRO A 97 2.54 5.82 10.65
CA PRO A 97 3.74 6.59 10.99
C PRO A 97 4.35 7.36 9.81
N PHE A 98 3.97 7.03 8.57
CA PHE A 98 4.61 7.52 7.35
C PHE A 98 3.70 8.43 6.51
N ILE A 99 2.39 8.28 6.64
CA ILE A 99 1.37 8.96 5.85
C ILE A 99 0.24 9.39 6.78
N GLU A 100 -0.24 10.63 6.63
CA GLU A 100 -1.42 11.13 7.36
C GLU A 100 -2.65 10.30 7.00
N THR A 101 -3.32 9.74 8.01
CA THR A 101 -4.45 8.82 7.84
C THR A 101 -5.81 9.49 8.08
N GLY A 102 -5.83 10.76 8.48
CA GLY A 102 -7.03 11.52 8.79
C GLY A 102 -7.68 11.13 10.13
N ARG A 103 -7.05 10.26 10.95
CA ARG A 103 -7.63 9.77 12.22
C ARG A 103 -8.00 10.88 13.18
N ALA A 104 -7.20 11.96 13.25
CA ALA A 104 -7.47 13.10 14.11
C ALA A 104 -8.78 13.81 13.74
N ALA A 105 -9.16 13.83 12.45
CA ALA A 105 -10.40 14.46 11.98
C ALA A 105 -11.67 13.68 12.35
N LEU A 106 -11.53 12.41 12.77
CA LEU A 106 -12.63 11.56 13.22
C LEU A 106 -12.92 11.70 14.72
N LEU A 107 -12.01 12.32 15.48
CA LEU A 107 -12.20 12.52 16.91
C LEU A 107 -13.31 13.57 17.15
N PRO A 108 -14.14 13.40 18.20
CA PRO A 108 -15.10 14.43 18.58
C PRO A 108 -14.38 15.76 18.84
N LYS A 109 -14.91 16.86 18.33
CA LYS A 109 -14.42 18.19 18.70
C LYS A 109 -14.72 18.40 20.18
N ALA A 110 -13.71 18.76 20.96
CA ALA A 110 -13.92 19.22 22.34
C ALA A 110 -14.87 20.43 22.28
N GLY A 111 -15.98 20.33 23.01
CA GLY A 111 -17.00 21.38 23.14
C GLY A 111 -16.58 22.47 24.11
#